data_AF-A0A844HRG8-F1
#
_entry.id   AF-A0A844HRG8-F1
#
_cell.length_a   1.000
_cell.length_b   1.000
_cell.length_c   1.000
_cell.angle_alpha   90.00
_cell.angle_beta   90.00
_cell.angle_gamma   90.00
#
_symmetry.space_group_name_H-M   'P 1'
#
loop_
_entity.id
_entity.type
_entity.pdbx_description
1 polymer ?
#
loop_
_entity_poly.entity_id
_entity_poly.type
_entity_poly.pdbx_seq_one_letter_code
_entity_poly.pdbx_strand_id
1 'polypeptide(L)'
;MHLIEHVIQRFPDRAKIIRRLYLRDERFRAICEDMEMAVASLKRFEARPDAVLRPEVDEYRHVLVELEEELRDYLSHHGRNHDDG
;
A
#
# COMPACT_ATOMS: atom_id res chain seq x y z
N MET A 1 3.80 -7.20 13.36
CA MET A 1 3.00 -7.79 12.25
C MET A 1 1.89 -6.81 11.93
N HIS A 2 2.22 -5.68 11.29
CA HIS A 2 1.34 -4.51 11.11
C HIS A 2 1.28 -4.03 9.66
N LEU A 3 1.69 -4.89 8.71
CA LEU A 3 1.94 -4.52 7.31
C LEU A 3 0.69 -3.96 6.61
N ILE A 4 -0.50 -4.36 7.04
CA ILE A 4 -1.77 -3.83 6.51
C ILE A 4 -2.32 -2.61 7.24
N GLU A 5 -1.74 -2.21 8.38
CA GLU A 5 -2.28 -1.08 9.14
C GLU A 5 -2.20 0.22 8.36
N HIS A 6 -1.10 0.44 7.62
CA HIS A 6 -0.96 1.61 6.75
C HIS A 6 -2.04 1.62 5.66
N VAL A 7 -2.29 0.45 5.03
CA VAL A 7 -3.35 0.31 4.00
C VAL A 7 -4.74 0.56 4.62
N ILE A 8 -5.00 0.05 5.82
CA ILE A 8 -6.26 0.28 6.55
C ILE A 8 -6.42 1.76 6.92
N GLN A 9 -5.36 2.44 7.35
CA GLN A 9 -5.40 3.88 7.64
C GLN A 9 -5.68 4.72 6.40
N ARG A 10 -5.20 4.30 5.23
CA ARG A 10 -5.48 4.94 3.94
C ARG A 10 -6.91 4.69 3.45
N PHE A 11 -7.47 3.52 3.75
CA PHE A 11 -8.80 3.10 3.30
C PHE A 11 -9.64 2.55 4.47
N PRO A 12 -9.99 3.40 5.47
CA PRO A 12 -10.64 2.95 6.70
C PRO A 12 -11.99 2.28 6.44
N ASP A 13 -12.77 2.78 5.48
CA ASP A 13 -14.07 2.22 5.09
C ASP A 13 -13.96 0.80 4.48
N ARG A 14 -12.75 0.41 4.05
CA ARG A 14 -12.47 -0.88 3.42
C ARG A 14 -11.70 -1.83 4.34
N ALA A 15 -11.56 -1.52 5.63
CA ALA A 15 -10.74 -2.31 6.56
C ALA A 15 -11.09 -3.82 6.59
N LYS A 16 -12.39 -4.17 6.53
CA LYS A 16 -12.84 -5.58 6.53
C LYS A 16 -12.38 -6.33 5.27
N ILE A 17 -12.54 -5.72 4.09
CA ILE A 17 -12.14 -6.35 2.83
C ILE A 17 -10.62 -6.44 2.71
N ILE A 18 -9.88 -5.41 3.16
CA ILE A 18 -8.42 -5.41 3.20
C ILE A 18 -7.89 -6.57 4.04
N ARG A 19 -8.44 -6.77 5.25
CA ARG A 19 -8.05 -7.91 6.10
C ARG A 19 -8.35 -9.26 5.43
N ARG A 20 -9.50 -9.39 4.77
CA ARG A 20 -9.91 -10.62 4.06
C ARG A 20 -8.97 -10.92 2.90
N LEU A 21 -8.72 -9.92 2.03
CA LEU A 21 -7.86 -10.06 0.86
C LEU A 21 -6.42 -10.34 1.29
N TYR A 22 -5.89 -9.63 2.27
CA TYR A 22 -4.52 -9.90 2.74
C TYR A 22 -4.28 -11.35 3.20
N LEU A 23 -5.31 -11.99 3.77
CA LEU A 23 -5.22 -13.38 4.21
C LEU A 23 -5.38 -14.39 3.06
N ARG A 24 -6.15 -14.06 2.02
CA ARG A 24 -6.60 -15.03 1.00
C ARG A 24 -6.08 -14.78 -0.41
N ASP A 25 -5.57 -13.58 -0.68
CA ASP A 25 -5.17 -13.12 -2.00
C ASP A 25 -3.67 -12.75 -1.95
N GLU A 26 -2.86 -13.59 -2.59
CA GLU A 26 -1.41 -13.43 -2.66
C GLU A 26 -1.00 -12.18 -3.44
N ARG A 27 -1.74 -11.83 -4.50
CA ARG A 27 -1.45 -10.64 -5.29
C ARG A 27 -1.74 -9.38 -4.49
N PHE A 28 -2.86 -9.33 -3.77
CA PHE A 28 -3.15 -8.21 -2.88
C PHE A 28 -2.10 -8.08 -1.76
N ARG A 29 -1.63 -9.21 -1.23
CA ARG A 29 -0.56 -9.23 -0.22
C ARG A 29 0.75 -8.66 -0.77
N ALA A 30 1.14 -9.04 -1.99
CA ALA A 30 2.35 -8.53 -2.63
C ALA A 30 2.31 -7.00 -2.77
N ILE A 31 1.19 -6.43 -3.24
CA ILE A 31 1.04 -4.97 -3.36
C ILE A 31 1.18 -4.28 -2.00
N CYS A 32 0.62 -4.86 -0.94
CA CYS A 32 0.76 -4.34 0.42
C CYS A 32 2.22 -4.39 0.91
N GLU A 33 2.95 -5.46 0.57
CA GLU A 33 4.36 -5.63 0.92
C GLU A 33 5.25 -4.62 0.18
N ASP A 34 5.01 -4.42 -1.11
CA ASP A 34 5.69 -3.42 -1.93
C ASP A 34 5.48 -2.01 -1.38
N MET A 35 4.25 -1.68 -0.96
CA MET A 35 3.95 -0.39 -0.36
C MET A 35 4.71 -0.18 0.96
N GLU A 36 4.72 -1.19 1.84
CA GLU A 36 5.45 -1.09 3.12
C GLU A 36 6.96 -0.95 2.91
N MET A 37 7.52 -1.68 1.94
CA MET A 37 8.94 -1.55 1.57
C MET A 37 9.26 -0.15 1.03
N ALA A 38 8.40 0.41 0.17
CA ALA A 38 8.55 1.74 -0.38
C ALA A 38 8.45 2.82 0.72
N VAL A 39 7.46 2.72 1.62
CA VAL A 39 7.32 3.63 2.78
C VAL A 39 8.53 3.56 3.69
N ALA A 40 8.99 2.36 4.03
CA ALA A 40 10.16 2.16 4.89
C ALA A 40 11.43 2.74 4.26
N SER A 41 11.60 2.57 2.95
CA SER A 41 12.73 3.11 2.19
C SER A 41 12.67 4.64 2.13
N LEU A 42 11.53 5.21 1.76
CA LEU A 42 11.32 6.65 1.72
C LEU A 42 11.60 7.29 3.08
N LYS A 43 11.07 6.73 4.17
CA LYS A 43 11.31 7.23 5.52
C LYS A 43 12.80 7.22 5.90
N ARG A 44 13.56 6.22 5.44
CA ARG A 44 15.02 6.16 5.65
C ARG A 44 15.74 7.24 4.84
N PHE A 45 15.31 7.51 3.61
CA PHE A 45 15.88 8.58 2.79
C PHE A 45 15.54 9.97 3.34
N GLU A 46 14.29 10.20 3.73
CA GLU A 46 13.82 11.47 4.30
C GLU A 46 14.46 11.80 5.65
N ALA A 47 14.88 10.81 6.42
CA ALA A 47 15.61 11.01 7.66
C ALA A 47 17.04 11.55 7.45
N ARG A 48 17.55 11.58 6.22
CA ARG A 48 18.90 12.06 5.92
C ARG A 48 18.91 13.58 5.70
N PRO A 49 20.00 14.28 6.08
CA PRO A 49 20.12 15.73 5.85
C PRO A 49 20.09 16.11 4.37
N ASP A 50 20.53 15.21 3.48
CA ASP A 50 20.58 15.39 2.03
C ASP A 50 19.29 14.94 1.31
N ALA A 51 18.22 14.59 2.04
CA ALA A 51 16.99 14.04 1.47
C ALA A 51 16.41 14.86 0.31
N VAL A 52 16.36 16.19 0.45
CA VAL A 52 15.78 17.10 -0.57
C VAL A 52 16.57 17.08 -1.89
N LEU A 53 17.83 16.65 -1.86
CA LEU A 53 18.69 16.59 -3.05
C LEU A 53 18.73 15.18 -3.68
N ARG A 54 18.04 14.21 -3.08
CA ARG A 54 18.07 12.82 -3.52
C ARG A 54 16.93 12.53 -4.50
N PRO A 55 17.23 12.19 -5.78
CA PRO A 55 16.19 11.80 -6.74
C PRO A 55 15.42 10.56 -6.26
N GLU A 56 16.04 9.69 -5.44
CA GLU A 56 15.38 8.52 -4.89
C GLU A 56 14.13 8.89 -4.06
N VAL A 57 14.12 10.05 -3.39
CA VAL A 57 12.96 10.50 -2.62
C VAL A 57 11.75 10.74 -3.54
N ASP A 58 11.96 11.37 -4.69
CA ASP A 58 10.89 11.62 -5.66
C ASP A 58 10.48 10.33 -6.39
N GLU A 59 11.42 9.45 -6.69
CA GLU A 59 11.15 8.11 -7.25
C GLU A 59 10.26 7.28 -6.31
N TYR A 60 10.63 7.17 -5.04
CA TYR A 60 9.82 6.42 -4.06
C TYR A 60 8.45 7.07 -3.83
N ARG A 61 8.35 8.40 -3.89
CA ARG A 61 7.04 9.08 -3.84
C ARG A 61 6.17 8.73 -5.04
N HIS A 62 6.75 8.65 -6.23
CA HIS A 62 6.03 8.23 -7.43
C HIS A 62 5.54 6.78 -7.32
N VAL A 63 6.43 5.86 -6.91
CA VAL A 63 6.08 4.45 -6.67
C VAL A 63 4.94 4.32 -5.64
N LEU A 64 4.96 5.11 -4.56
CA LEU A 64 3.87 5.10 -3.58
C LEU A 64 2.53 5.55 -4.15
N VAL A 65 2.53 6.49 -5.09
CA VAL A 65 1.31 6.92 -5.78
C VAL A 65 0.77 5.80 -6.66
N GLU A 66 1.63 5.15 -7.46
CA GLU A 66 1.25 4.01 -8.31
C GLU A 66 0.68 2.85 -7.49
N LEU A 67 1.33 2.50 -6.37
CA LEU A 67 0.86 1.44 -5.47
C LEU A 67 -0.46 1.79 -4.79
N GLU A 68 -0.69 3.06 -4.43
CA GLU A 68 -1.97 3.49 -3.87
C GLU A 68 -3.10 3.41 -4.91
N GLU A 69 -2.82 3.74 -6.17
CA GLU A 69 -3.75 3.57 -7.28
C GLU A 69 -4.06 2.10 -7.55
N GLU A 70 -3.06 1.23 -7.59
CA GLU A 70 -3.28 -0.21 -7.76
C GLU A 70 -4.12 -0.78 -6.62
N LEU A 71 -3.85 -0.42 -5.37
CA LEU A 71 -4.67 -0.83 -4.22
C LEU A 71 -6.12 -0.34 -4.35
N ARG A 72 -6.32 0.92 -4.76
CA ARG A 72 -7.66 1.51 -4.93
C ARG A 72 -8.44 0.76 -6.01
N ASP A 73 -7.80 0.45 -7.12
CA ASP A 73 -8.39 -0.32 -8.21
C ASP A 73 -8.69 -1.75 -7.76
N TYR A 74 -7.75 -2.41 -7.09
CA TYR A 74 -7.94 -3.77 -6.56
C TYR A 74 -9.16 -3.84 -5.62
N LEU A 75 -9.25 -2.91 -4.67
CA LEU A 75 -10.36 -2.82 -3.73
C LEU A 75 -11.69 -2.47 -4.39
N SER A 76 -11.67 -1.69 -5.48
CA SER A 76 -12.88 -1.35 -6.23
C SER A 76 -13.43 -2.55 -7.01
N HIS A 77 -12.56 -3.38 -7.56
CA HIS A 77 -12.95 -4.60 -8.27
C HIS A 77 -13.44 -5.69 -7.31
N HIS A 78 -12.84 -5.82 -6.13
CA HIS A 78 -13.22 -6.84 -5.14
C HIS A 78 -14.33 -6.37 -4.17
N GLY A 79 -14.59 -5.07 -4.07
CA GLY A 79 -15.67 -4.50 -3.27
C GLY A 79 -17.05 -4.55 -3.92
N ARG A 80 -17.15 -4.95 -5.20
CA ARG A 80 -18.41 -5.13 -5.95
C ARG A 80 -18.89 -6.58 -5.99
N ASN A 81 -18.04 -7.56 -5.69
CA ASN A 81 -18.47 -8.94 -5.52
C ASN A 81 -19.09 -9.09 -4.13
N HIS A 82 -20.40 -8.84 -4.12
CA HIS A 82 -21.33 -9.44 -3.18
C HIS A 82 -20.99 -10.92 -2.99
N ASP A 83 -20.96 -11.36 -1.73
CA ASP A 83 -21.02 -12.75 -1.28
C ASP A 83 -21.50 -13.73 -2.36
N ASP A 84 -20.60 -14.55 -2.87
CA ASP A 84 -20.92 -15.87 -3.39
C ASP A 84 -20.05 -16.85 -2.59
N GLY A 85 -20.67 -17.50 -1.60
CA GLY A 85 -20.06 -18.47 -0.69
C GLY A 85 -20.61 -18.42 0.72
#